data_AF-A0AA96GL94-F1
#
_entry.id   AF-A0AA96GL94-F1
#
_cell.length_a   1.000
_cell.length_b   1.000
_cell.length_c   1.000
_cell.angle_alpha   90.00
_cell.angle_beta   90.00
_cell.angle_gamma   90.00
#
_symmetry.space_group_name_H-M   'P 1'
#
loop_
_entity.id
_entity.type
_entity.pdbx_description
1 polymer ?
#
loop_
_entity_poly.entity_id
_entity_poly.type
_entity_poly.pdbx_seq_one_letter_code
_entity_poly.pdbx_strand_id
1 'polypeptide(L)'
;MPPAIHPVDLIEILRRHRLTPAIVFLTSRRACDEAIDTFAHSSARMSTQRSEAIREFLEKFIKNFPSVEHHPLIPVVQEFGVAAHHAGHLPSWKIAIEELMRQGLLDAVFATTTLAAGVDFPARTVVITQSSVRKSQDFTDLTNSEIQQLAGRGGRRGKDLVGVVVITPSPYIDLNILGKGLTGYPEPIDSQFVVSYPMVLNLLKAHSLDQIEGLLAKSFAQFQLNQRSSIHQDHLDQIKDQLTPYGPRECADWITQWKGFDLARRRKAHRHPIVTKDTPFLTACLPFLTPGRLIGLPKGPAIILRQYRSRGTFAPMLSVIRAKGTLGECPAHSVTQVYDRLFEFQPSRTIPWCQPQVLAQLKKELSQLPARLPTVPILPETQETEDPLLAEILTEEFPCPTCPSHPACKKDFPLASKLRQKSQQLTKTIQALRDGLWHRFQQKADVLHKFGYITANSQLTADGEWARLIRINHSLLITELIRMEAFSGIAPGLLAGVMASISHDDDRPGSYMRLPSGLASMLTQVRAVADSLSPYEPPPLLRSDVAALVESWIGNPQLTWASLVRSTSMAEGDVYRLLARTLEFLSQIYGLKVTHPGLADTAHSAMVTMRREVLQELP
;
A
#
# COMPACT_ATOMS: atom_id res chain seq x y z
N MET A 1 8.48 33.35 -2.92
CA MET A 1 8.25 32.78 -1.57
C MET A 1 9.37 33.27 -0.66
N PRO A 2 9.08 33.62 0.60
CA PRO A 2 10.12 34.03 1.55
C PRO A 2 11.11 32.88 1.80
N PRO A 3 12.42 33.16 1.93
CA PRO A 3 13.40 32.15 2.32
C PRO A 3 13.14 31.67 3.74
N ALA A 4 13.51 30.41 4.02
CA ALA A 4 13.47 29.89 5.39
C ALA A 4 14.44 30.68 6.29
N ILE A 5 14.06 30.87 7.56
CA ILE A 5 14.93 31.51 8.56
C ILE A 5 16.12 30.59 8.84
N HIS A 6 17.33 31.15 8.86
CA HIS A 6 18.53 30.38 9.16
C HIS A 6 18.47 29.80 10.60
N PRO A 7 18.88 28.54 10.84
CA PRO A 7 18.74 27.90 12.16
C PRO A 7 19.41 28.67 13.30
N VAL A 8 20.61 29.22 13.07
CA VAL A 8 21.34 30.02 14.07
C VAL A 8 20.55 31.28 14.45
N ASP A 9 20.09 32.04 13.45
CA ASP A 9 19.33 33.28 13.65
C ASP A 9 18.02 33.01 14.40
N LEU A 10 17.34 31.91 14.05
CA LEU A 10 16.13 31.48 14.73
C LEU A 10 16.38 31.26 16.22
N ILE A 11 17.42 30.49 16.58
CA ILE A 11 17.73 30.21 17.99
C ILE A 11 18.18 31.47 18.73
N GLU A 12 18.97 32.35 18.11
CA GLU A 12 19.34 33.64 18.71
C GLU A 12 18.14 34.53 19.02
N ILE A 13 17.18 34.62 18.09
CA ILE A 13 15.94 35.37 18.31
C ILE A 13 15.15 34.76 19.47
N LEU A 14 14.99 33.43 19.50
CA LEU A 14 14.30 32.76 20.61
C LEU A 14 15.00 32.99 21.96
N ARG A 15 16.33 32.95 22.00
CA ARG A 15 17.13 33.27 23.20
C ARG A 15 16.90 34.71 23.66
N ARG A 16 16.98 35.68 22.74
CA ARG A 16 16.76 37.11 23.03
C ARG A 16 15.40 37.38 23.65
N HIS A 17 14.37 36.67 23.19
CA HIS A 17 13.00 36.77 23.70
C HIS A 17 12.68 35.81 24.86
N ARG A 18 13.68 35.09 25.40
CA ARG A 18 13.51 34.11 26.49
C ARG A 18 12.49 33.01 26.17
N LEU A 19 12.42 32.60 24.91
CA LEU A 19 11.52 31.57 24.39
C LEU A 19 12.14 30.17 24.39
N THR A 20 13.37 30.00 24.87
CA THR A 20 14.01 28.68 25.05
C THR A 20 13.56 28.01 26.37
N PRO A 21 13.59 26.66 26.48
CA PRO A 21 13.99 25.71 25.45
C PRO A 21 12.95 25.56 24.34
N ALA A 22 13.40 25.31 23.10
CA ALA A 22 12.54 25.17 21.94
C ALA A 22 12.67 23.79 21.26
N ILE A 23 11.57 23.29 20.68
CA ILE A 23 11.61 22.15 19.74
C ILE A 23 11.34 22.70 18.34
N VAL A 24 12.26 22.46 17.42
CA VAL A 24 12.15 22.89 16.02
C VAL A 24 11.85 21.66 15.16
N PHE A 25 10.63 21.58 14.63
CA PHE A 25 10.20 20.44 13.82
C PHE A 25 10.54 20.62 12.35
N LEU A 26 11.41 19.75 11.84
CA LEU A 26 11.91 19.77 10.46
C LEU A 26 11.43 18.57 9.64
N THR A 27 11.59 18.66 8.32
CA THR A 27 10.99 17.76 7.31
C THR A 27 11.60 16.36 7.27
N SER A 28 12.86 16.23 7.68
CA SER A 28 13.60 14.98 7.56
C SER A 28 14.75 14.92 8.57
N ARG A 29 15.27 13.71 8.76
CA ARG A 29 16.46 13.43 9.59
C ARG A 29 17.65 14.27 9.09
N ARG A 30 17.91 14.21 7.78
CA ARG A 30 18.93 15.02 7.10
C ARG A 30 18.79 16.52 7.34
N ALA A 31 17.57 17.06 7.32
CA ALA A 31 17.36 18.48 7.59
C ALA A 31 17.71 18.85 9.05
N CYS A 32 17.55 17.92 10.00
CA CYS A 32 17.98 18.12 11.38
C CYS A 32 19.51 18.16 11.49
N ASP A 33 20.19 17.22 10.84
CA ASP A 33 21.65 17.18 10.78
C ASP A 33 22.22 18.46 10.12
N GLU A 34 21.69 18.82 8.94
CA GLU A 34 22.09 20.05 8.22
C GLU A 34 21.85 21.32 9.07
N ALA A 35 20.77 21.36 9.87
CA ALA A 35 20.53 22.48 10.77
C ALA A 35 21.59 22.58 11.87
N ILE A 36 22.04 21.44 12.42
CA ILE A 36 23.10 21.39 13.43
C ILE A 36 24.46 21.79 12.83
N ASP A 37 24.77 21.35 11.61
CA ASP A 37 26.03 21.69 10.93
C ASP A 37 26.20 23.21 10.74
N THR A 38 25.10 23.97 10.63
CA THR A 38 25.17 25.45 10.54
C THR A 38 25.77 26.10 11.79
N PHE A 39 25.67 25.46 12.97
CA PHE A 39 26.21 26.00 14.22
C PHE A 39 27.73 25.85 14.31
N ALA A 40 28.35 24.91 13.59
CA ALA A 40 29.79 24.71 13.59
C ALA A 40 30.58 25.97 13.17
N HIS A 41 29.94 26.86 12.40
CA HIS A 41 30.51 28.12 11.91
C HIS A 41 30.00 29.36 12.67
N SER A 42 29.20 29.17 13.73
CA SER A 42 28.61 30.27 14.49
C SER A 42 29.52 30.78 15.60
N SER A 43 29.47 32.08 15.87
CA SER A 43 30.13 32.71 17.02
C SER A 43 29.25 32.74 18.28
N ALA A 44 27.98 32.38 18.19
CA ALA A 44 26.99 32.51 19.26
C ALA A 44 27.01 31.33 20.25
N ARG A 45 28.12 31.22 20.98
CA ARG A 45 28.37 30.18 21.99
C ARG A 45 27.53 30.36 23.24
N MET A 46 27.29 29.26 23.94
CA MET A 46 26.63 29.27 25.25
C MET A 46 27.57 29.77 26.37
N SER A 47 27.02 29.98 27.56
CA SER A 47 27.81 30.29 28.76
C SER A 47 28.73 29.14 29.16
N THR A 48 29.96 29.46 29.60
CA THR A 48 30.95 28.48 30.07
C THR A 48 30.42 27.55 31.16
N GLN A 49 29.62 28.08 32.11
CA GLN A 49 29.03 27.28 33.18
C GLN A 49 28.12 26.16 32.66
N ARG A 50 27.27 26.46 31.68
CA ARG A 50 26.36 25.47 31.08
C ARG A 50 27.13 24.47 30.20
N SER A 51 28.14 24.94 29.49
CA SER A 51 29.03 24.08 28.69
C SER A 51 29.73 23.05 29.58
N GLU A 52 30.23 23.49 30.73
CA GLU A 52 30.83 22.62 31.74
C GLU A 52 29.85 21.59 32.28
N ALA A 53 28.64 22.01 32.64
CA ALA A 53 27.60 21.10 33.13
C ALA A 53 27.22 20.01 32.11
N ILE A 54 27.15 20.36 30.82
CA ILE A 54 26.92 19.39 29.74
C ILE A 54 28.10 18.43 29.63
N ARG A 55 29.34 18.92 29.71
CA ARG A 55 30.54 18.09 29.66
C ARG A 55 30.56 17.09 30.81
N GLU A 56 30.37 17.54 32.05
CA GLU A 56 30.32 16.66 33.23
C GLU A 56 29.19 15.62 33.13
N PHE A 57 28.03 16.01 32.58
CA PHE A 57 26.94 15.08 32.32
C PHE A 57 27.35 14.00 31.31
N LEU A 58 27.88 14.40 30.16
CA LEU A 58 28.28 13.48 29.09
C LEU A 58 29.39 12.54 29.55
N GLU A 59 30.39 13.03 30.31
CA GLU A 59 31.45 12.19 30.88
C GLU A 59 30.91 11.10 31.81
N LYS A 60 29.90 11.42 32.63
CA LYS A 60 29.23 10.43 33.48
C LYS A 60 28.36 9.48 32.65
N PHE A 61 27.68 10.00 31.63
CA PHE A 61 26.79 9.22 30.77
C PHE A 61 27.57 8.20 29.93
N ILE A 62 28.70 8.61 29.35
CA ILE A 62 29.58 7.76 28.53
C ILE A 62 30.12 6.56 29.32
N LYS A 63 30.33 6.68 30.64
CA LYS A 63 30.72 5.53 31.48
C LYS A 63 29.69 4.40 31.46
N ASN A 64 28.40 4.74 31.34
CA ASN A 64 27.31 3.77 31.25
C ASN A 64 26.99 3.39 29.79
N PHE A 65 27.24 4.30 28.85
CA PHE A 65 26.98 4.13 27.43
C PHE A 65 28.22 4.49 26.57
N PRO A 66 29.24 3.62 26.53
CA PRO A 66 30.49 3.89 25.80
C PRO A 66 30.28 4.21 24.32
N SER A 67 29.22 3.70 23.69
CA SER A 67 28.85 4.00 22.29
C SER A 67 28.72 5.50 21.98
N VAL A 68 28.45 6.33 22.99
CA VAL A 68 28.27 7.77 22.84
C VAL A 68 29.61 8.53 22.78
N GLU A 69 30.71 7.96 23.27
CA GLU A 69 31.99 8.67 23.48
C GLU A 69 32.47 9.46 22.25
N HIS A 70 32.30 8.88 21.07
CA HIS A 70 32.77 9.42 19.80
C HIS A 70 31.64 10.01 18.94
N HIS A 71 30.47 10.31 19.52
CA HIS A 71 29.34 10.81 18.76
C HIS A 71 29.67 12.18 18.13
N PRO A 72 29.45 12.36 16.81
CA PRO A 72 29.95 13.53 16.06
C PRO A 72 29.33 14.86 16.51
N LEU A 73 28.17 14.83 17.17
CA LEU A 73 27.47 16.03 17.61
C LEU A 73 27.86 16.52 19.01
N ILE A 74 28.73 15.82 19.75
CA ILE A 74 29.18 16.24 21.09
C ILE A 74 29.71 17.69 21.10
N PRO A 75 30.61 18.10 20.19
CA PRO A 75 31.14 19.47 20.21
C PRO A 75 30.05 20.52 20.07
N VAL A 76 29.08 20.31 19.18
CA VAL A 76 27.99 21.28 18.97
C VAL A 76 27.07 21.36 20.19
N VAL A 77 26.76 20.22 20.81
CA VAL A 77 25.96 20.17 22.04
C VAL A 77 26.65 20.91 23.19
N GLN A 78 27.96 20.71 23.37
CA GLN A 78 28.75 21.35 24.42
C GLN A 78 28.98 22.85 24.19
N GLU A 79 29.20 23.29 22.95
CA GLU A 79 29.51 24.70 22.63
C GLU A 79 28.26 25.57 22.45
N PHE A 80 27.18 25.01 21.90
CA PHE A 80 26.01 25.77 21.47
C PHE A 80 24.71 25.36 22.14
N GLY A 81 24.62 24.17 22.74
CA GLY A 81 23.45 23.79 23.55
C GLY A 81 22.23 23.53 22.69
N VAL A 82 22.48 23.08 21.47
CA VAL A 82 21.50 22.63 20.50
C VAL A 82 21.85 21.22 20.07
N ALA A 83 20.84 20.41 19.77
CA ALA A 83 21.02 19.02 19.39
C ALA A 83 20.04 18.60 18.29
N ALA A 84 20.43 17.61 17.47
CA ALA A 84 19.50 16.89 16.60
C ALA A 84 18.90 15.71 17.38
N HIS A 85 17.61 15.45 17.15
CA HIS A 85 16.90 14.28 17.69
C HIS A 85 16.00 13.66 16.63
N HIS A 86 16.37 12.46 16.18
CA HIS A 86 15.57 11.65 15.27
C HIS A 86 15.96 10.18 15.35
N ALA A 87 15.14 9.32 14.74
CA ALA A 87 15.30 7.86 14.76
C ALA A 87 16.62 7.35 14.17
N GLY A 88 17.31 8.15 13.35
CA GLY A 88 18.63 7.83 12.80
C GLY A 88 19.79 7.84 13.81
N HIS A 89 19.64 8.45 14.99
CA HIS A 89 20.65 8.37 16.05
C HIS A 89 20.48 7.14 16.94
N LEU A 90 21.55 6.74 17.63
CA LEU A 90 21.48 5.68 18.64
C LEU A 90 20.41 5.97 19.70
N PRO A 91 19.79 4.91 20.27
CA PRO A 91 18.93 5.10 21.42
C PRO A 91 19.67 5.73 22.62
N SER A 92 20.92 5.33 22.90
CA SER A 92 21.74 5.91 23.96
C SER A 92 21.95 7.42 23.78
N TRP A 93 22.26 7.87 22.56
CA TRP A 93 22.37 9.30 22.23
C TRP A 93 21.05 10.04 22.45
N LYS A 94 19.93 9.50 21.97
CA LYS A 94 18.61 10.13 22.18
C LYS A 94 18.27 10.27 23.66
N ILE A 95 18.58 9.26 24.50
CA ILE A 95 18.40 9.31 25.95
C ILE A 95 19.26 10.44 26.55
N ALA A 96 20.51 10.60 26.11
CA ALA A 96 21.36 11.70 26.56
C ALA A 96 20.76 13.07 26.24
N ILE A 97 20.27 13.27 25.01
CA ILE A 97 19.64 14.54 24.60
C ILE A 97 18.35 14.81 25.37
N GLU A 98 17.53 13.77 25.60
CA GLU A 98 16.31 13.86 26.40
C GLU A 98 16.59 14.31 27.84
N GLU A 99 17.62 13.75 28.46
CA GLU A 99 18.01 14.11 29.83
C GLU A 99 18.62 15.52 29.91
N LEU A 100 19.48 15.90 28.95
CA LEU A 100 20.02 17.25 28.85
C LEU A 100 18.90 18.31 28.66
N MET A 101 17.87 18.01 27.87
CA MET A 101 16.67 18.86 27.75
C MET A 101 15.91 18.96 29.08
N ARG A 102 15.69 17.84 29.76
CA ARG A 102 14.97 17.78 31.05
C ARG A 102 15.66 18.59 32.14
N GLN A 103 16.99 18.55 32.18
CA GLN A 103 17.83 19.35 33.09
C GLN A 103 17.91 20.84 32.69
N GLY A 104 17.38 21.23 31.53
CA GLY A 104 17.42 22.61 31.05
C GLY A 104 18.81 23.06 30.59
N LEU A 105 19.65 22.10 30.18
CA LEU A 105 20.99 22.34 29.66
C LEU A 105 20.98 22.65 28.16
N LEU A 106 19.92 22.29 27.44
CA LEU A 106 19.76 22.62 26.02
C LEU A 106 18.77 23.76 25.81
N ASP A 107 19.10 24.64 24.88
CA ASP A 107 18.24 25.74 24.43
C ASP A 107 17.30 25.31 23.31
N ALA A 108 17.70 24.34 22.48
CA ALA A 108 16.82 23.82 21.44
C ALA A 108 17.17 22.40 20.99
N VAL A 109 16.16 21.72 20.46
CA VAL A 109 16.34 20.45 19.74
C VAL A 109 15.70 20.55 18.36
N PHE A 110 16.45 20.17 17.33
CA PHE A 110 15.96 20.02 15.96
C PHE A 110 15.51 18.58 15.77
N ALA A 111 14.24 18.39 15.41
CA ALA A 111 13.65 17.06 15.40
C ALA A 111 12.68 16.82 14.25
N THR A 112 12.49 15.54 13.92
CA THR A 112 11.42 15.13 13.01
C THR A 112 10.07 15.14 13.71
N THR A 113 8.98 15.23 12.95
CA THR A 113 7.59 15.25 13.48
C THR A 113 7.25 14.05 14.36
N THR A 114 7.86 12.88 14.09
CA THR A 114 7.71 11.66 14.89
C THR A 114 8.09 11.82 16.36
N LEU A 115 8.91 12.82 16.69
CA LEU A 115 9.27 13.13 18.08
C LEU A 115 8.02 13.51 18.90
N ALA A 116 7.05 14.20 18.31
CA ALA A 116 5.92 14.76 19.05
C ALA A 116 5.00 13.72 19.71
N ALA A 117 5.03 12.46 19.27
CA ALA A 117 4.26 11.39 19.91
C ALA A 117 5.03 10.70 21.06
N GLY A 118 6.36 10.81 21.12
CA GLY A 118 7.21 9.83 21.83
C GLY A 118 8.17 10.34 22.91
N VAL A 119 8.28 11.64 23.17
CA VAL A 119 9.18 12.17 24.21
C VAL A 119 8.48 12.73 25.44
N ASP A 120 9.18 12.62 26.57
CA ASP A 120 8.79 13.11 27.88
C ASP A 120 9.72 14.22 28.38
N PHE A 121 10.03 15.19 27.51
CA PHE A 121 10.63 16.47 27.92
C PHE A 121 9.80 17.64 27.39
N PRO A 122 9.38 18.58 28.26
CA PRO A 122 8.55 19.70 27.85
C PRO A 122 9.41 20.88 27.37
N ALA A 123 9.00 21.54 26.29
CA ALA A 123 9.65 22.75 25.78
C ALA A 123 8.79 23.99 26.07
N ARG A 124 9.41 25.17 26.13
CA ARG A 124 8.64 26.42 26.26
C ARG A 124 7.99 26.78 24.91
N THR A 125 8.74 26.58 23.84
CA THR A 125 8.35 26.96 22.49
C THR A 125 8.41 25.78 21.54
N VAL A 126 7.45 25.70 20.63
CA VAL A 126 7.49 24.81 19.47
C VAL A 126 7.58 25.64 18.21
N VAL A 127 8.47 25.25 17.30
CA VAL A 127 8.61 25.86 15.99
C VAL A 127 8.17 24.88 14.91
N ILE A 128 7.18 25.29 14.11
CA ILE A 128 6.63 24.52 12.99
C ILE A 128 7.15 25.15 11.68
N THR A 129 7.90 24.38 10.90
CA THR A 129 8.52 24.86 9.65
C THR A 129 7.89 24.28 8.37
N GLN A 130 6.83 23.47 8.51
CA GLN A 130 6.19 22.73 7.41
C GLN A 130 4.73 22.40 7.77
N SER A 131 3.88 22.21 6.75
CA SER A 131 2.49 21.74 6.91
C SER A 131 2.25 20.34 6.34
N SER A 132 3.28 19.67 5.83
CA SER A 132 3.21 18.32 5.25
C SER A 132 4.40 17.47 5.70
N VAL A 133 4.24 16.15 5.64
CA VAL A 133 5.27 15.15 5.96
C VAL A 133 5.39 14.15 4.82
N ARG A 134 6.61 13.67 4.58
CA ARG A 134 6.85 12.61 3.59
C ARG A 134 6.46 11.26 4.18
N LYS A 135 5.50 10.57 3.55
CA LYS A 135 5.16 9.17 3.82
C LYS A 135 5.81 8.27 2.76
N SER A 136 5.48 6.97 2.76
CA SER A 136 6.17 5.92 2.00
C SER A 136 6.41 6.23 0.51
N GLN A 137 5.49 6.94 -0.16
CA GLN A 137 5.66 7.31 -1.57
C GLN A 137 5.38 8.78 -1.89
N ASP A 138 4.67 9.52 -1.02
CA ASP A 138 4.23 10.89 -1.29
C ASP A 138 4.32 11.81 -0.07
N PHE A 139 4.36 13.12 -0.33
CA PHE A 139 4.11 14.12 0.70
C PHE A 139 2.61 14.17 1.00
N THR A 140 2.26 14.05 2.27
CA THR A 140 0.90 14.17 2.76
C THR A 140 0.82 15.30 3.76
N ASP A 141 -0.24 16.07 3.70
CA ASP A 141 -0.52 17.11 4.68
C ASP A 141 -0.56 16.53 6.10
N LEU A 142 -0.09 17.33 7.07
CA LEU A 142 -0.24 16.98 8.47
C LEU A 142 -1.71 17.01 8.84
N THR A 143 -2.14 15.96 9.54
CA THR A 143 -3.48 15.85 10.14
C THR A 143 -3.66 16.87 11.27
N ASN A 144 -4.92 17.15 11.63
CA ASN A 144 -5.21 18.03 12.75
C ASN A 144 -4.59 17.48 14.04
N SER A 145 -4.71 16.17 14.25
CA SER A 145 -4.13 15.48 15.41
C SER A 145 -2.60 15.63 15.46
N GLU A 146 -1.90 15.47 14.33
CA GLU A 146 -0.44 15.65 14.26
C GLU A 146 -0.06 17.11 14.59
N ILE A 147 -0.76 18.10 14.02
CA ILE A 147 -0.50 19.53 14.29
C ILE A 147 -0.71 19.86 15.77
N GLN A 148 -1.79 19.36 16.38
CA GLN A 148 -2.07 19.57 17.79
C GLN A 148 -1.08 18.85 18.70
N GLN A 149 -0.59 17.66 18.32
CA GLN A 149 0.48 16.98 19.04
C GLN A 149 1.79 17.77 19.01
N LEU A 150 2.16 18.34 17.85
CA LEU A 150 3.33 19.20 17.72
C LEU A 150 3.17 20.44 18.63
N ALA A 151 2.07 21.17 18.48
CA ALA A 151 1.77 22.38 19.24
C ALA A 151 1.70 22.13 20.76
N GLY A 152 1.11 21.01 21.18
CA GLY A 152 0.96 20.61 22.57
C GLY A 152 2.27 20.32 23.32
N ARG A 153 3.42 20.27 22.61
CA ARG A 153 4.75 20.20 23.23
C ARG A 153 5.26 21.55 23.74
N GLY A 154 4.60 22.65 23.38
CA GLY A 154 4.89 23.99 23.88
C GLY A 154 4.22 24.25 25.22
N GLY A 155 4.98 24.80 26.17
CA GLY A 155 4.55 25.11 27.53
C GLY A 155 4.94 24.03 28.53
N ARG A 156 5.74 24.41 29.54
CA ARG A 156 6.19 23.50 30.61
C ARG A 156 5.28 23.62 31.83
N ARG A 157 4.69 22.50 32.23
CA ARG A 157 3.84 22.40 33.45
C ARG A 157 4.59 22.95 34.66
N GLY A 158 3.97 23.90 35.37
CA GLY A 158 4.52 24.52 36.57
C GLY A 158 5.69 25.49 36.34
N LYS A 159 6.15 25.70 35.09
CA LYS A 159 7.24 26.65 34.77
C LYS A 159 6.80 27.79 33.85
N ASP A 160 5.92 27.52 32.88
CA ASP A 160 5.43 28.53 31.94
C ASP A 160 3.94 28.84 32.17
N LEU A 161 3.56 30.13 32.08
CA LEU A 161 2.16 30.55 32.12
C LEU A 161 1.42 30.22 30.83
N VAL A 162 2.13 30.27 29.71
CA VAL A 162 1.61 30.00 28.36
C VAL A 162 2.66 29.23 27.55
N GLY A 163 2.20 28.29 26.73
CA GLY A 163 3.02 27.67 25.68
C GLY A 163 3.06 28.55 24.44
N VAL A 164 4.18 28.56 23.73
CA VAL A 164 4.35 29.37 22.51
C VAL A 164 4.51 28.46 21.31
N VAL A 165 3.75 28.74 20.25
CA VAL A 165 3.91 28.09 18.94
C VAL A 165 4.33 29.15 17.92
N VAL A 166 5.46 28.93 17.27
CA VAL A 166 6.01 29.79 16.23
C VAL A 166 5.92 29.07 14.89
N ILE A 167 5.30 29.71 13.91
CA ILE A 167 5.26 29.21 12.52
C ILE A 167 6.23 30.05 11.72
N THR A 168 7.27 29.44 11.16
CA THR A 168 8.28 30.16 10.37
C THR A 168 7.90 30.18 8.89
N PRO A 169 8.08 31.29 8.17
CA PRO A 169 7.82 31.32 6.73
C PRO A 169 8.68 30.28 6.00
N SER A 170 8.05 29.51 5.11
CA SER A 170 8.68 28.43 4.35
C SER A 170 7.89 28.19 3.06
N PRO A 171 8.54 27.80 1.94
CA PRO A 171 7.83 27.41 0.72
C PRO A 171 6.96 26.15 0.89
N TYR A 172 7.14 25.42 2.00
CA TYR A 172 6.44 24.17 2.31
C TYR A 172 5.33 24.33 3.36
N ILE A 173 4.86 25.56 3.60
CA ILE A 173 3.77 25.84 4.55
C ILE A 173 2.53 26.30 3.80
N ASP A 174 1.43 25.61 4.07
CA ASP A 174 0.07 26.09 3.85
C ASP A 174 -0.57 26.48 5.19
N LEU A 175 -0.85 27.77 5.34
CA LEU A 175 -1.47 28.32 6.55
C LEU A 175 -2.91 27.85 6.75
N ASN A 176 -3.62 27.44 5.69
CA ASN A 176 -4.97 26.89 5.83
C ASN A 176 -4.95 25.54 6.54
N ILE A 177 -3.94 24.71 6.24
CA ILE A 177 -3.74 23.41 6.89
C ILE A 177 -3.41 23.63 8.36
N LEU A 178 -2.42 24.49 8.65
CA LEU A 178 -2.04 24.78 10.04
C LEU A 178 -3.16 25.44 10.84
N GLY A 179 -3.89 26.38 10.23
CA GLY A 179 -5.04 27.03 10.86
C GLY A 179 -6.14 26.03 11.20
N LYS A 180 -6.48 25.13 10.27
CA LYS A 180 -7.43 24.02 10.52
C LYS A 180 -6.92 23.08 11.60
N GLY A 181 -5.63 22.72 11.59
CA GLY A 181 -5.07 21.83 12.59
C GLY A 181 -5.09 22.42 14.00
N LEU A 182 -4.75 23.70 14.14
CA LEU A 182 -4.71 24.39 15.43
C LEU A 182 -6.09 24.70 16.03
N THR A 183 -7.10 24.90 15.19
CA THR A 183 -8.45 25.32 15.64
C THR A 183 -9.54 24.27 15.46
N GLY A 184 -9.27 23.25 14.65
CA GLY A 184 -10.21 22.19 14.32
C GLY A 184 -10.25 21.08 15.35
N TYR A 185 -11.14 20.11 15.10
CA TYR A 185 -11.25 18.91 15.92
C TYR A 185 -10.27 17.83 15.42
N PRO A 186 -9.63 17.07 16.33
CA PRO A 186 -8.90 15.85 15.98
C PRO A 186 -9.76 14.88 15.17
N GLU A 187 -9.12 14.14 14.27
CA GLU A 187 -9.73 13.05 13.54
C GLU A 187 -10.20 11.94 14.51
N PRO A 188 -11.29 11.21 14.18
CA PRO A 188 -11.69 10.05 14.97
C PRO A 188 -10.61 8.97 14.93
N ILE A 189 -10.48 8.22 16.03
CA ILE A 189 -9.56 7.08 16.10
C ILE A 189 -10.16 5.93 15.28
N ASP A 190 -9.41 5.44 14.30
CA ASP A 190 -9.76 4.26 13.51
C ASP A 190 -9.03 3.00 13.98
N SER A 191 -9.78 1.91 14.12
CA SER A 191 -9.25 0.61 14.54
C SER A 191 -8.26 0.06 13.51
N GLN A 192 -7.06 -0.30 13.97
CA GLN A 192 -6.03 -1.00 13.18
C GLN A 192 -6.07 -2.53 13.39
N PHE A 193 -7.17 -3.05 13.95
CA PHE A 193 -7.31 -4.46 14.27
C PHE A 193 -7.32 -5.33 13.00
N VAL A 194 -6.41 -6.30 12.95
CA VAL A 194 -6.27 -7.26 11.85
C VAL A 194 -6.23 -8.67 12.41
N VAL A 195 -6.96 -9.59 11.77
CA VAL A 195 -6.92 -11.00 12.12
C VAL A 195 -5.70 -11.65 11.49
N SER A 196 -4.72 -12.04 12.31
CA SER A 196 -3.49 -12.71 11.91
C SER A 196 -3.51 -14.21 12.24
N TYR A 197 -2.68 -15.02 11.57
CA TYR A 197 -2.59 -16.46 11.85
C TYR A 197 -2.24 -16.79 13.32
N PRO A 198 -1.25 -16.11 13.95
CA PRO A 198 -0.91 -16.39 15.34
C PRO A 198 -2.06 -16.02 16.28
N MET A 199 -2.82 -14.97 15.97
CA MET A 199 -4.01 -14.61 16.74
C MET A 199 -5.07 -15.72 16.67
N VAL A 200 -5.35 -16.26 15.48
CA VAL A 200 -6.31 -17.37 15.31
C VAL A 200 -5.91 -18.57 16.16
N LEU A 201 -4.64 -19.01 16.07
CA LEU A 201 -4.14 -20.14 16.85
C LEU A 201 -4.21 -19.88 18.37
N ASN A 202 -3.83 -18.69 18.83
CA ASN A 202 -3.88 -18.35 20.26
C ASN A 202 -5.34 -18.26 20.77
N LEU A 203 -6.28 -17.77 19.96
CA LEU A 203 -7.69 -17.73 20.33
C LEU A 203 -8.31 -19.14 20.38
N LEU A 204 -8.08 -19.98 19.37
CA LEU A 204 -8.55 -21.37 19.35
C LEU A 204 -7.97 -22.21 20.51
N LYS A 205 -6.77 -21.85 20.98
CA LYS A 205 -6.17 -22.50 22.16
C LYS A 205 -6.89 -22.13 23.47
N ALA A 206 -7.37 -20.90 23.58
CA ALA A 206 -7.87 -20.34 24.83
C ALA A 206 -9.41 -20.37 24.96
N HIS A 207 -10.14 -20.41 23.85
CA HIS A 207 -11.57 -20.16 23.80
C HIS A 207 -12.28 -21.10 22.81
N SER A 208 -13.58 -21.34 23.03
CA SER A 208 -14.45 -22.00 22.05
C SER A 208 -14.81 -21.05 20.89
N LEU A 209 -15.26 -21.60 19.76
CA LEU A 209 -15.65 -20.79 18.59
C LEU A 209 -16.71 -19.72 18.93
N ASP A 210 -17.76 -20.10 19.67
CA ASP A 210 -18.82 -19.18 20.08
C ASP A 210 -18.29 -18.02 20.95
N GLN A 211 -17.33 -18.32 21.84
CA GLN A 211 -16.68 -17.30 22.66
C GLN A 211 -15.83 -16.36 21.80
N ILE A 212 -15.11 -16.89 20.81
CA ILE A 212 -14.28 -16.10 19.90
C ILE A 212 -15.14 -15.16 19.06
N GLU A 213 -16.25 -15.66 18.51
CA GLU A 213 -17.21 -14.83 17.76
C GLU A 213 -17.70 -13.67 18.64
N GLY A 214 -18.10 -13.96 19.88
CA GLY A 214 -18.51 -12.94 20.85
C GLY A 214 -17.42 -11.93 21.21
N LEU A 215 -16.15 -12.35 21.26
CA LEU A 215 -15.01 -11.45 21.49
C LEU A 215 -14.75 -10.54 20.29
N LEU A 216 -14.76 -11.09 19.08
CA LEU A 216 -14.60 -10.32 17.85
C LEU A 216 -15.75 -9.33 17.66
N ALA A 217 -16.97 -9.73 18.01
CA ALA A 217 -18.15 -8.88 17.97
C ALA A 217 -18.05 -7.65 18.89
N LYS A 218 -17.29 -7.75 19.99
CA LYS A 218 -17.04 -6.66 20.95
C LYS A 218 -15.80 -5.82 20.62
N SER A 219 -15.07 -6.14 19.54
CA SER A 219 -13.88 -5.38 19.16
C SER A 219 -14.22 -3.96 18.69
N PHE A 220 -13.28 -3.02 18.88
CA PHE A 220 -13.45 -1.65 18.37
C PHE A 220 -13.58 -1.60 16.85
N ALA A 221 -12.92 -2.53 16.13
CA ALA A 221 -13.13 -2.67 14.68
C ALA A 221 -14.58 -3.04 14.35
N GLN A 222 -15.17 -4.03 15.05
CA GLN A 222 -16.56 -4.41 14.80
C GLN A 222 -17.52 -3.28 15.15
N PHE A 223 -17.26 -2.56 16.24
CA PHE A 223 -18.04 -1.38 16.61
C PHE A 223 -18.08 -0.33 15.47
N GLN A 224 -16.93 0.00 14.88
CA GLN A 224 -16.88 0.93 13.76
C GLN A 224 -17.56 0.38 12.48
N LEU A 225 -17.43 -0.93 12.21
CA LEU A 225 -18.13 -1.58 11.09
C LEU A 225 -19.66 -1.54 11.29
N ASN A 226 -20.14 -1.73 12.52
CA ASN A 226 -21.55 -1.64 12.88
C ASN A 226 -22.10 -0.21 12.72
N GLN A 227 -21.32 0.82 13.08
CA GLN A 227 -21.72 2.21 12.82
C GLN A 227 -21.88 2.49 11.31
N ARG A 228 -20.90 2.06 10.49
CA ARG A 228 -20.99 2.18 9.03
C ARG A 228 -22.18 1.38 8.46
N SER A 229 -22.43 0.19 9.01
CA SER A 229 -23.58 -0.65 8.67
C SER A 229 -24.91 0.07 8.97
N SER A 230 -25.00 0.80 10.09
CA SER A 230 -26.18 1.60 10.44
C SER A 230 -26.45 2.72 9.42
N ILE A 231 -25.41 3.46 9.00
CA ILE A 231 -25.56 4.51 7.98
C ILE A 231 -26.08 3.92 6.67
N HIS A 232 -25.55 2.75 6.27
CA HIS A 232 -26.04 2.06 5.08
C HIS A 232 -27.45 1.52 5.23
N GLN A 233 -27.86 1.15 6.45
CA GLN A 233 -29.21 0.71 6.77
C GLN A 233 -30.21 1.85 6.56
N ASP A 234 -29.91 3.06 7.06
CA ASP A 234 -30.76 4.23 6.86
C ASP A 234 -30.93 4.56 5.36
N HIS A 235 -29.85 4.49 4.59
CA HIS A 235 -29.90 4.66 3.13
C HIS A 235 -30.68 3.55 2.42
N LEU A 236 -30.58 2.30 2.91
CA LEU A 236 -31.34 1.18 2.37
C LEU A 236 -32.83 1.39 2.60
N ASP A 237 -33.22 1.88 3.78
CA ASP A 237 -34.62 2.11 4.12
C ASP A 237 -35.20 3.29 3.30
N GLN A 238 -34.43 4.37 3.09
CA GLN A 238 -34.81 5.43 2.14
C GLN A 238 -35.01 4.91 0.70
N ILE A 239 -34.17 3.98 0.24
CA ILE A 239 -34.30 3.39 -1.10
C ILE A 239 -35.51 2.44 -1.17
N LYS A 240 -35.80 1.71 -0.09
CA LYS A 240 -37.02 0.89 0.00
C LYS A 240 -38.27 1.77 -0.05
N ASP A 241 -38.27 2.92 0.62
CA ASP A 241 -39.36 3.90 0.55
C ASP A 241 -39.56 4.43 -0.88
N GLN A 242 -38.46 4.70 -1.60
CA GLN A 242 -38.51 5.07 -3.03
C GLN A 242 -38.96 3.91 -3.93
N LEU A 243 -38.83 2.65 -3.48
CA LEU A 243 -39.33 1.47 -4.18
C LEU A 243 -40.83 1.20 -3.91
N THR A 244 -41.39 1.75 -2.83
CA THR A 244 -42.80 1.56 -2.44
C THR A 244 -43.80 1.91 -3.56
N PRO A 245 -43.65 3.03 -4.31
CA PRO A 245 -44.52 3.33 -5.47
C PRO A 245 -44.43 2.31 -6.61
N TYR A 246 -43.35 1.52 -6.65
CA TYR A 246 -43.07 0.49 -7.66
C TYR A 246 -43.39 -0.93 -7.16
N GLY A 247 -44.28 -1.03 -6.16
CA GLY A 247 -44.74 -2.28 -5.55
C GLY A 247 -45.30 -3.33 -6.53
N PRO A 248 -45.75 -4.49 -6.01
CA PRO A 248 -46.20 -5.59 -6.85
C PRO A 248 -47.35 -5.14 -7.78
N ARG A 249 -47.28 -5.56 -9.03
CA ARG A 249 -48.32 -5.34 -10.04
C ARG A 249 -49.06 -6.65 -10.26
N GLU A 250 -49.80 -6.77 -11.36
CA GLU A 250 -50.39 -8.05 -11.80
C GLU A 250 -49.34 -9.19 -11.79
N CYS A 251 -48.08 -8.86 -12.06
CA CYS A 251 -46.93 -9.72 -11.79
C CYS A 251 -46.31 -9.39 -10.43
N ALA A 252 -46.20 -10.43 -9.58
CA ALA A 252 -45.65 -10.34 -8.22
C ALA A 252 -44.23 -9.74 -8.18
N ASP A 253 -43.38 -10.09 -9.17
CA ASP A 253 -42.04 -9.50 -9.33
C ASP A 253 -41.82 -8.96 -10.75
N TRP A 254 -42.58 -7.92 -11.10
CA TRP A 254 -42.54 -7.30 -12.42
C TRP A 254 -41.15 -6.77 -12.80
N ILE A 255 -40.31 -6.35 -11.85
CA ILE A 255 -38.96 -5.82 -12.14
C ILE A 255 -38.02 -6.93 -12.61
N THR A 256 -38.01 -8.09 -11.93
CA THR A 256 -37.16 -9.23 -12.37
C THR A 256 -37.66 -9.77 -13.69
N GLN A 257 -38.97 -9.90 -13.83
CA GLN A 257 -39.58 -10.38 -15.06
C GLN A 257 -39.26 -9.41 -16.22
N TRP A 258 -39.50 -8.11 -16.05
CA TRP A 258 -39.19 -7.13 -17.11
C TRP A 258 -37.70 -7.10 -17.48
N LYS A 259 -36.79 -7.35 -16.51
CA LYS A 259 -35.35 -7.48 -16.80
C LYS A 259 -35.06 -8.66 -17.73
N GLY A 260 -35.68 -9.82 -17.50
CA GLY A 260 -35.59 -10.98 -18.39
C GLY A 260 -36.12 -10.66 -19.79
N PHE A 261 -37.29 -10.02 -19.87
CA PHE A 261 -37.87 -9.58 -21.14
C PHE A 261 -37.02 -8.56 -21.89
N ASP A 262 -36.50 -7.52 -21.22
CA ASP A 262 -35.64 -6.50 -21.82
C ASP A 262 -34.33 -7.11 -22.33
N LEU A 263 -33.74 -8.06 -21.60
CA LEU A 263 -32.55 -8.78 -22.04
C LEU A 263 -32.83 -9.64 -23.29
N ALA A 264 -33.93 -10.40 -23.28
CA ALA A 264 -34.34 -11.22 -24.42
C ALA A 264 -34.66 -10.36 -25.65
N ARG A 265 -35.36 -9.23 -25.46
CA ARG A 265 -35.67 -8.26 -26.51
C ARG A 265 -34.40 -7.63 -27.08
N ARG A 266 -33.46 -7.21 -26.24
CA ARG A 266 -32.17 -6.63 -26.68
C ARG A 266 -31.36 -7.65 -27.46
N ARG A 267 -31.28 -8.91 -27.01
CA ARG A 267 -30.59 -9.99 -27.75
C ARG A 267 -31.25 -10.29 -29.10
N LYS A 268 -32.59 -10.32 -29.17
CA LYS A 268 -33.33 -10.51 -30.43
C LYS A 268 -33.18 -9.31 -31.39
N ALA A 269 -33.11 -8.10 -30.86
CA ALA A 269 -32.80 -6.88 -31.63
C ALA A 269 -31.31 -6.78 -32.01
N HIS A 270 -30.42 -7.43 -31.25
CA HIS A 270 -28.98 -7.55 -31.50
C HIS A 270 -28.65 -8.93 -32.11
N ARG A 271 -29.36 -9.30 -33.18
CA ARG A 271 -28.89 -10.36 -34.11
C ARG A 271 -27.60 -9.98 -34.85
N HIS A 272 -27.04 -8.80 -34.58
CA HIS A 272 -25.71 -8.40 -35.00
C HIS A 272 -24.81 -8.29 -33.76
N PRO A 273 -23.72 -9.07 -33.68
CA PRO A 273 -22.88 -9.14 -32.49
C PRO A 273 -22.18 -7.80 -32.22
N ILE A 274 -22.20 -7.37 -30.95
CA ILE A 274 -21.33 -6.31 -30.46
C ILE A 274 -19.91 -6.89 -30.36
N VAL A 275 -18.99 -6.40 -31.19
CA VAL A 275 -17.58 -6.82 -31.19
C VAL A 275 -16.87 -6.24 -29.96
N THR A 276 -16.55 -7.09 -28.97
CA THR A 276 -15.60 -6.79 -27.89
C THR A 276 -14.22 -7.38 -28.21
N LYS A 277 -13.19 -6.96 -27.47
CA LYS A 277 -11.75 -7.08 -27.83
C LYS A 277 -11.21 -8.48 -28.19
N ASP A 278 -11.91 -9.57 -27.85
CA ASP A 278 -11.50 -10.96 -28.14
C ASP A 278 -12.68 -11.83 -28.60
N THR A 279 -13.24 -11.55 -29.78
CA THR A 279 -14.30 -12.39 -30.37
C THR A 279 -13.78 -13.34 -31.47
N PRO A 280 -14.28 -14.58 -31.59
CA PRO A 280 -14.03 -15.51 -32.71
C PRO A 280 -14.23 -14.87 -34.09
N PHE A 281 -15.10 -13.86 -34.16
CA PHE A 281 -15.34 -13.03 -35.34
C PHE A 281 -14.09 -12.28 -35.82
N LEU A 282 -13.25 -11.74 -34.93
CA LEU A 282 -12.01 -11.07 -35.34
C LEU A 282 -11.10 -12.05 -36.07
N THR A 283 -10.89 -13.22 -35.49
CA THR A 283 -10.07 -14.29 -36.08
C THR A 283 -10.60 -14.71 -37.44
N ALA A 284 -11.92 -14.89 -37.57
CA ALA A 284 -12.57 -15.22 -38.84
C ALA A 284 -12.51 -14.07 -39.87
N CYS A 285 -12.49 -12.80 -39.44
CA CYS A 285 -12.41 -11.65 -40.33
C CYS A 285 -10.99 -11.37 -40.85
N LEU A 286 -9.95 -11.66 -40.08
CA LEU A 286 -8.56 -11.30 -40.40
C LEU A 286 -8.11 -11.67 -41.83
N PRO A 287 -8.42 -12.87 -42.37
CA PRO A 287 -8.06 -13.24 -43.74
C PRO A 287 -8.65 -12.33 -44.82
N PHE A 288 -9.77 -11.66 -44.54
CA PHE A 288 -10.48 -10.82 -45.49
C PHE A 288 -10.05 -9.34 -45.45
N LEU A 289 -9.24 -8.94 -44.46
CA LEU A 289 -8.80 -7.55 -44.25
C LEU A 289 -7.56 -7.19 -45.09
N THR A 290 -7.62 -7.43 -46.39
CA THR A 290 -6.53 -7.17 -47.34
C THR A 290 -6.51 -5.72 -47.83
N PRO A 291 -5.34 -5.18 -48.25
CA PRO A 291 -5.29 -3.92 -48.99
C PRO A 291 -6.28 -3.92 -50.16
N GLY A 292 -6.99 -2.81 -50.35
CA GLY A 292 -8.06 -2.67 -51.33
C GLY A 292 -9.45 -3.03 -50.81
N ARG A 293 -9.58 -3.74 -49.69
CA ARG A 293 -10.90 -4.19 -49.20
C ARG A 293 -11.71 -3.03 -48.64
N LEU A 294 -12.99 -2.97 -49.02
CA LEU A 294 -13.96 -2.06 -48.42
C LEU A 294 -14.47 -2.64 -47.08
N ILE A 295 -14.37 -1.83 -46.03
CA ILE A 295 -14.76 -2.21 -44.67
C ILE A 295 -15.70 -1.17 -44.04
N GLY A 296 -16.55 -1.63 -43.14
CA GLY A 296 -17.39 -0.81 -42.27
C GLY A 296 -16.65 -0.46 -40.98
N LEU A 297 -16.64 0.83 -40.63
CA LEU A 297 -16.17 1.33 -39.34
C LEU A 297 -17.31 2.11 -38.67
N PRO A 298 -17.25 2.36 -37.34
CA PRO A 298 -18.29 3.11 -36.62
C PRO A 298 -18.58 4.51 -37.19
N LYS A 299 -17.59 5.12 -37.85
CA LYS A 299 -17.68 6.45 -38.48
C LYS A 299 -17.90 6.38 -40.01
N GLY A 300 -18.43 5.28 -40.53
CA GLY A 300 -18.72 5.07 -41.95
C GLY A 300 -17.69 4.17 -42.69
N PRO A 301 -17.92 3.90 -43.99
CA PRO A 301 -17.09 2.98 -44.76
C PRO A 301 -15.68 3.53 -45.04
N ALA A 302 -14.72 2.63 -45.18
CA ALA A 302 -13.34 2.95 -45.46
C ALA A 302 -12.67 1.85 -46.31
N ILE A 303 -11.66 2.19 -47.10
CA ILE A 303 -10.85 1.23 -47.86
C ILE A 303 -9.53 1.00 -47.14
N ILE A 304 -9.12 -0.25 -47.00
CA ILE A 304 -7.83 -0.62 -46.40
C ILE A 304 -6.71 -0.29 -47.40
N LEU A 305 -5.72 0.48 -46.95
CA LEU A 305 -4.52 0.79 -47.72
C LEU A 305 -3.34 -0.11 -47.31
N ARG A 306 -3.26 -0.44 -46.03
CA ARG A 306 -2.20 -1.27 -45.47
C ARG A 306 -2.65 -1.94 -44.17
N GLN A 307 -2.18 -3.16 -43.94
CA GLN A 307 -2.24 -3.84 -42.65
C GLN A 307 -0.82 -3.96 -42.06
N TYR A 308 -0.65 -3.72 -40.77
CA TYR A 308 0.64 -3.81 -40.07
C TYR A 308 0.45 -4.18 -38.59
N ARG A 309 1.54 -4.50 -37.89
CA ARG A 309 1.55 -4.70 -36.43
C ARG A 309 2.42 -3.61 -35.79
N SER A 310 1.88 -2.93 -34.78
CA SER A 310 2.64 -1.92 -34.00
C SER A 310 3.42 -2.58 -32.87
N ARG A 311 4.61 -2.06 -32.54
CA ARG A 311 5.39 -2.53 -31.37
C ARG A 311 4.65 -2.13 -30.09
N GLY A 312 4.11 -3.11 -29.36
CA GLY A 312 3.42 -2.90 -28.08
C GLY A 312 1.92 -3.26 -28.06
N THR A 313 1.33 -3.63 -29.20
CA THR A 313 -0.07 -4.10 -29.27
C THR A 313 -0.15 -5.50 -29.88
N PHE A 314 -0.84 -6.44 -29.23
CA PHE A 314 -1.02 -7.81 -29.74
C PHE A 314 -1.96 -7.92 -30.97
N ALA A 315 -2.77 -6.88 -31.26
CA ALA A 315 -3.73 -6.86 -32.36
C ALA A 315 -3.20 -6.14 -33.63
N PRO A 316 -3.57 -6.58 -34.85
CA PRO A 316 -3.18 -5.92 -36.10
C PRO A 316 -3.86 -4.56 -36.28
N MET A 317 -3.13 -3.62 -36.90
CA MET A 317 -3.55 -2.26 -37.22
C MET A 317 -3.78 -2.11 -38.74
N LEU A 318 -4.71 -1.22 -39.09
CA LEU A 318 -5.09 -0.91 -40.47
C LEU A 318 -4.89 0.58 -40.73
N SER A 319 -4.21 0.91 -41.82
CA SER A 319 -4.22 2.25 -42.41
C SER A 319 -5.34 2.29 -43.45
N VAL A 320 -6.26 3.25 -43.33
CA VAL A 320 -7.48 3.31 -44.13
C VAL A 320 -7.73 4.70 -44.71
N ILE A 321 -8.44 4.76 -45.84
CA ILE A 321 -9.01 6.00 -46.38
C ILE A 321 -10.53 6.02 -46.18
N ARG A 322 -11.04 7.11 -45.62
CA ARG A 322 -12.49 7.32 -45.36
C ARG A 322 -13.16 8.14 -46.47
N ALA A 323 -14.49 8.12 -46.55
CA ALA A 323 -15.28 8.80 -47.59
C ALA A 323 -14.98 10.30 -47.74
N LYS A 324 -14.56 10.98 -46.67
CA LYS A 324 -14.15 12.39 -46.69
C LYS A 324 -12.72 12.62 -47.26
N GLY A 325 -12.03 11.57 -47.67
CA GLY A 325 -10.64 11.60 -48.16
C GLY A 325 -9.58 11.69 -47.07
N THR A 326 -9.95 11.53 -45.80
CA THR A 326 -9.01 11.54 -44.67
C THR A 326 -8.36 10.16 -44.53
N LEU A 327 -7.03 10.15 -44.47
CA LEU A 327 -6.25 8.99 -44.05
C LEU A 327 -6.32 8.85 -42.54
N GLY A 328 -6.44 7.63 -42.03
CA GLY A 328 -6.42 7.36 -40.61
C GLY A 328 -5.98 5.95 -40.30
N GLU A 329 -5.62 5.72 -39.04
CA GLU A 329 -5.25 4.41 -38.53
C GLU A 329 -6.34 3.91 -37.58
N CYS A 330 -6.65 2.62 -37.63
CA CYS A 330 -7.55 1.98 -36.68
C CYS A 330 -7.14 0.53 -36.42
N PRO A 331 -7.38 0.00 -35.21
CA PRO A 331 -7.16 -1.40 -34.93
C PRO A 331 -8.18 -2.28 -35.67
N ALA A 332 -7.79 -3.50 -36.06
CA ALA A 332 -8.64 -4.42 -36.82
C ALA A 332 -9.96 -4.77 -36.10
N HIS A 333 -9.99 -4.77 -34.77
CA HIS A 333 -11.23 -5.00 -34.00
C HIS A 333 -12.27 -3.88 -34.10
N SER A 334 -11.91 -2.74 -34.69
CA SER A 334 -12.87 -1.68 -34.99
C SER A 334 -13.67 -1.93 -36.27
N VAL A 335 -13.33 -2.96 -37.04
CA VAL A 335 -14.07 -3.35 -38.25
C VAL A 335 -15.40 -3.96 -37.84
N THR A 336 -16.49 -3.30 -38.22
CA THR A 336 -17.86 -3.77 -37.92
C THR A 336 -18.38 -4.70 -39.00
N GLN A 337 -17.88 -4.57 -40.23
CA GLN A 337 -18.38 -5.31 -41.39
C GLN A 337 -17.32 -5.35 -42.50
N VAL A 338 -17.28 -6.45 -43.27
CA VAL A 338 -16.44 -6.56 -44.46
C VAL A 338 -17.35 -6.62 -45.69
N TYR A 339 -17.17 -5.69 -46.61
CA TYR A 339 -17.97 -5.65 -47.83
C TYR A 339 -17.34 -6.53 -48.91
N ASP A 340 -18.18 -7.15 -49.73
CA ASP A 340 -17.73 -7.94 -50.87
C ASP A 340 -17.38 -7.02 -52.05
N ARG A 341 -16.44 -6.11 -51.80
CA ARG A 341 -15.91 -5.16 -52.76
C ARG A 341 -14.43 -4.93 -52.48
N LEU A 342 -13.61 -5.20 -53.49
CA LEU A 342 -12.16 -5.07 -53.45
C LEU A 342 -11.73 -4.08 -54.54
N PHE A 343 -10.91 -3.12 -54.18
CA PHE A 343 -10.30 -2.17 -55.10
C PHE A 343 -8.85 -2.57 -55.33
N GLU A 344 -8.53 -3.00 -56.55
CA GLU A 344 -7.19 -3.46 -56.88
C GLU A 344 -6.25 -2.26 -57.08
N PHE A 345 -5.14 -2.26 -56.34
CA PHE A 345 -4.03 -1.34 -56.55
C PHE A 345 -2.73 -1.93 -56.01
N GLN A 346 -1.59 -1.42 -56.47
CA GLN A 346 -0.28 -1.80 -55.93
C GLN A 346 0.08 -0.97 -54.69
N PRO A 347 0.26 -1.58 -53.51
CA PRO A 347 0.60 -0.85 -52.29
C PRO A 347 2.03 -0.28 -52.34
N SER A 348 2.19 0.97 -51.89
CA SER A 348 3.49 1.61 -51.70
C SER A 348 3.97 1.51 -50.24
N ARG A 349 5.28 1.55 -50.02
CA ARG A 349 5.89 1.59 -48.68
C ARG A 349 5.86 2.99 -48.05
N THR A 350 5.64 4.04 -48.84
CA THR A 350 5.56 5.44 -48.40
C THR A 350 4.11 5.90 -48.28
N ILE A 351 3.80 6.76 -47.30
CA ILE A 351 2.49 7.40 -47.16
C ILE A 351 2.19 8.18 -48.45
N PRO A 352 1.04 7.96 -49.11
CA PRO A 352 -0.23 7.43 -48.62
C PRO A 352 -0.47 5.93 -48.88
N TRP A 353 0.59 5.12 -48.96
CA TRP A 353 0.59 3.66 -49.19
C TRP A 353 -0.02 3.22 -50.52
N CYS A 354 -0.25 4.16 -51.43
CA CYS A 354 -0.63 3.96 -52.82
C CYS A 354 -0.11 5.16 -53.64
N GLN A 355 -0.15 5.08 -54.98
CA GLN A 355 0.24 6.22 -55.80
C GLN A 355 -0.78 7.37 -55.68
N PRO A 356 -0.37 8.65 -55.79
CA PRO A 356 -1.27 9.80 -55.63
C PRO A 356 -2.49 9.78 -56.57
N GLN A 357 -2.32 9.27 -57.80
CA GLN A 357 -3.39 9.12 -58.79
C GLN A 357 -4.43 8.08 -58.33
N VAL A 358 -3.96 6.95 -57.81
CA VAL A 358 -4.80 5.89 -57.23
C VAL A 358 -5.55 6.40 -56.00
N LEU A 359 -4.89 7.19 -55.14
CA LEU A 359 -5.54 7.77 -53.97
C LEU A 359 -6.73 8.67 -54.36
N ALA A 360 -6.55 9.50 -55.38
CA ALA A 360 -7.62 10.36 -55.89
C ALA A 360 -8.77 9.54 -56.50
N GLN A 361 -8.46 8.45 -57.20
CA GLN A 361 -9.46 7.52 -57.74
C GLN A 361 -10.26 6.83 -56.61
N LEU A 362 -9.58 6.23 -55.63
CA LEU A 362 -10.23 5.58 -54.49
C LEU A 362 -11.13 6.55 -53.71
N LYS A 363 -10.69 7.81 -53.54
CA LYS A 363 -11.52 8.85 -52.89
C LYS A 363 -12.80 9.13 -53.68
N LYS A 364 -12.71 9.21 -55.00
CA LYS A 364 -13.87 9.43 -55.89
C LYS A 364 -14.83 8.25 -55.83
N GLU A 365 -14.32 7.03 -55.93
CA GLU A 365 -15.13 5.81 -55.88
C GLU A 365 -15.81 5.61 -54.53
N LEU A 366 -15.13 5.94 -53.43
CA LEU A 366 -15.68 5.87 -52.07
C LEU A 366 -16.82 6.88 -51.83
N SER A 367 -16.80 8.01 -52.53
CA SER A 367 -17.86 9.04 -52.47
C SER A 367 -19.11 8.66 -53.28
N GLN A 368 -18.98 7.71 -54.20
CA GLN A 368 -20.03 7.25 -55.12
C GLN A 368 -20.62 5.88 -54.74
N LEU A 369 -20.37 5.41 -53.51
CA LEU A 369 -20.88 4.12 -53.06
C LEU A 369 -22.42 4.14 -52.91
N PRO A 370 -23.12 3.07 -53.36
CA PRO A 370 -24.56 2.93 -53.14
C PRO A 370 -24.88 2.72 -51.65
N ALA A 371 -26.10 3.06 -51.25
CA ALA A 371 -26.56 2.97 -49.85
C ALA A 371 -26.63 1.53 -49.30
N ARG A 372 -26.67 0.51 -50.17
CA ARG A 372 -26.62 -0.91 -49.80
C ARG A 372 -25.53 -1.60 -50.60
N LEU A 373 -24.65 -2.31 -49.91
CA LEU A 373 -23.54 -3.06 -50.49
C LEU A 373 -23.59 -4.51 -50.00
N PRO A 374 -23.30 -5.49 -50.88
CA PRO A 374 -23.20 -6.88 -50.47
C PRO A 374 -22.01 -7.07 -49.53
N THR A 375 -22.15 -7.99 -48.58
CA THR A 375 -21.19 -8.19 -47.50
C THR A 375 -20.69 -9.61 -47.48
N VAL A 376 -19.42 -9.81 -47.15
CA VAL A 376 -18.84 -11.15 -47.06
C VAL A 376 -19.51 -11.89 -45.88
N PRO A 377 -20.13 -13.06 -46.10
CA PRO A 377 -20.71 -13.85 -45.02
C PRO A 377 -19.60 -14.51 -44.21
N ILE A 378 -19.11 -13.82 -43.18
CA ILE A 378 -18.08 -14.32 -42.28
C ILE A 378 -18.79 -15.03 -41.13
N LEU A 379 -18.78 -16.36 -41.14
CA LEU A 379 -19.33 -17.20 -40.09
C LEU A 379 -18.23 -17.49 -39.06
N PRO A 380 -18.28 -16.91 -37.84
CA PRO A 380 -17.37 -17.31 -36.78
C PRO A 380 -17.70 -18.73 -36.32
N GLU A 381 -16.67 -19.58 -36.15
CA GLU A 381 -16.81 -20.82 -35.37
C GLU A 381 -17.15 -20.41 -33.94
N THR A 382 -18.43 -20.53 -33.60
CA THR A 382 -18.91 -20.41 -32.23
C THR A 382 -19.24 -21.83 -31.80
N GLN A 383 -18.54 -22.33 -30.78
CA GLN A 383 -19.11 -23.41 -29.97
C GLN A 383 -20.33 -22.81 -29.29
N GLU A 384 -21.49 -22.96 -29.93
CA GLU A 384 -22.78 -22.63 -29.34
C GLU A 384 -23.04 -23.65 -28.24
N THR A 385 -22.81 -23.27 -26.98
CA THR A 385 -23.66 -23.79 -25.91
C THR A 385 -25.02 -23.12 -26.09
N GLU A 386 -25.89 -23.75 -26.88
CA GLU A 386 -27.33 -23.50 -26.75
C GLU A 386 -27.70 -23.80 -25.30
N ASP A 387 -27.95 -22.74 -24.51
CA ASP A 387 -28.48 -22.88 -23.16
C ASP A 387 -29.99 -23.18 -23.29
N PRO A 388 -30.43 -24.45 -23.13
CA PRO A 388 -31.79 -24.87 -23.49
C PRO A 388 -32.87 -24.16 -22.65
N LEU A 389 -32.47 -23.65 -21.48
CA LEU A 389 -33.31 -22.86 -20.57
C LEU A 389 -33.86 -21.57 -21.18
N LEU A 390 -33.23 -21.00 -22.22
CA LEU A 390 -33.61 -19.70 -22.75
C LEU A 390 -34.69 -19.75 -23.85
N ALA A 391 -34.83 -20.88 -24.52
CA ALA A 391 -35.94 -21.11 -25.45
C ALA A 391 -37.25 -21.32 -24.67
N GLU A 392 -37.21 -22.08 -23.57
CA GLU A 392 -38.35 -22.31 -22.67
C GLU A 392 -38.87 -21.01 -22.03
N ILE A 393 -37.98 -20.07 -21.65
CA ILE A 393 -38.38 -18.75 -21.08
C ILE A 393 -39.25 -17.93 -22.04
N LEU A 394 -39.15 -18.15 -23.36
CA LEU A 394 -39.90 -17.40 -24.37
C LEU A 394 -41.17 -18.08 -24.86
N THR A 395 -41.33 -19.39 -24.66
CA THR A 395 -42.45 -20.12 -25.25
C THR A 395 -43.53 -20.57 -24.29
N GLU A 396 -43.30 -20.72 -22.98
CA GLU A 396 -44.40 -21.25 -22.12
C GLU A 396 -44.75 -20.48 -20.84
N GLU A 397 -43.95 -19.54 -20.32
CA GLU A 397 -44.33 -18.80 -19.09
C GLU A 397 -43.90 -17.32 -19.03
N PHE A 398 -44.10 -16.52 -20.09
CA PHE A 398 -43.94 -15.05 -19.99
C PHE A 398 -45.23 -14.28 -20.28
N PRO A 399 -46.03 -13.90 -19.26
CA PRO A 399 -47.34 -13.27 -19.44
C PRO A 399 -47.29 -11.80 -19.89
N CYS A 400 -46.10 -11.19 -20.01
CA CYS A 400 -45.97 -9.74 -20.21
C CYS A 400 -46.38 -9.18 -21.59
N PRO A 401 -46.32 -9.90 -22.74
CA PRO A 401 -46.71 -9.35 -24.05
C PRO A 401 -48.17 -8.87 -24.12
N THR A 402 -49.05 -9.48 -23.33
CA THR A 402 -50.50 -9.19 -23.25
C THR A 402 -50.92 -8.57 -21.93
N CYS A 403 -49.97 -8.30 -21.02
CA CYS A 403 -50.26 -7.77 -19.69
C CYS A 403 -50.71 -6.28 -19.76
N PRO A 404 -51.87 -5.93 -19.15
CA PRO A 404 -52.35 -4.55 -19.05
C PRO A 404 -51.31 -3.57 -18.49
N SER A 405 -50.45 -4.05 -17.58
CA SER A 405 -49.43 -3.24 -16.91
C SER A 405 -48.19 -2.91 -17.78
N HIS A 406 -48.08 -3.44 -19.00
CA HIS A 406 -46.88 -3.33 -19.84
C HIS A 406 -46.38 -1.89 -20.12
N PRO A 407 -47.21 -0.89 -20.48
CA PRO A 407 -46.75 0.48 -20.72
C PRO A 407 -46.17 1.15 -19.46
N ALA A 408 -46.80 0.90 -18.31
CA ALA A 408 -46.33 1.38 -17.02
C ALA A 408 -45.00 0.70 -16.64
N CYS A 409 -44.88 -0.61 -16.86
CA CYS A 409 -43.65 -1.35 -16.56
C CYS A 409 -42.49 -0.85 -17.42
N LYS A 410 -42.70 -0.61 -18.71
CA LYS A 410 -41.69 -0.03 -19.61
C LYS A 410 -41.18 1.33 -19.14
N LYS A 411 -42.09 2.20 -18.69
CA LYS A 411 -41.76 3.57 -18.23
C LYS A 411 -40.95 3.52 -16.93
N ASP A 412 -41.38 2.71 -15.98
CA ASP A 412 -40.83 2.73 -14.62
C ASP A 412 -39.60 1.83 -14.44
N PHE A 413 -39.44 0.82 -15.31
CA PHE A 413 -38.36 -0.17 -15.23
C PHE A 413 -36.96 0.42 -15.09
N PRO A 414 -36.53 1.43 -15.87
CA PRO A 414 -35.16 1.95 -15.78
C PRO A 414 -34.80 2.46 -14.37
N LEU A 415 -35.76 3.13 -13.72
CA LEU A 415 -35.58 3.69 -12.38
C LEU A 415 -35.73 2.60 -11.31
N ALA A 416 -36.80 1.80 -11.38
CA ALA A 416 -37.07 0.73 -10.42
C ALA A 416 -35.97 -0.35 -10.41
N SER A 417 -35.44 -0.73 -11.58
CA SER A 417 -34.33 -1.68 -11.72
C SER A 417 -33.05 -1.14 -11.08
N LYS A 418 -32.74 0.15 -11.28
CA LYS A 418 -31.57 0.80 -10.67
C LYS A 418 -31.69 0.87 -9.14
N LEU A 419 -32.86 1.26 -8.63
CA LEU A 419 -33.13 1.31 -7.20
C LEU A 419 -33.05 -0.08 -6.56
N ARG A 420 -33.60 -1.10 -7.22
CA ARG A 420 -33.52 -2.49 -6.74
C ARG A 420 -32.09 -3.02 -6.74
N GLN A 421 -31.31 -2.74 -7.79
CA GLN A 421 -29.90 -3.11 -7.83
C GLN A 421 -29.11 -2.43 -6.69
N LYS A 422 -29.37 -1.14 -6.44
CA LYS A 422 -28.74 -0.40 -5.34
C LYS A 422 -29.15 -0.95 -3.97
N SER A 423 -30.43 -1.30 -3.80
CA SER A 423 -30.94 -1.96 -2.59
C SER A 423 -30.24 -3.29 -2.34
N GLN A 424 -30.17 -4.17 -3.35
CA GLN A 424 -29.45 -5.46 -3.25
C GLN A 424 -27.96 -5.27 -2.94
N GLN A 425 -27.32 -4.26 -3.54
CA GLN A 425 -25.92 -3.94 -3.26
C GLN A 425 -25.73 -3.50 -1.80
N LEU A 426 -26.56 -2.57 -1.31
CA LEU A 426 -26.50 -2.11 0.08
C LEU A 426 -26.76 -3.24 1.08
N THR A 427 -27.75 -4.10 0.83
CA THR A 427 -28.01 -5.28 1.68
C THR A 427 -26.78 -6.18 1.78
N LYS A 428 -26.12 -6.47 0.65
CA LYS A 428 -24.87 -7.26 0.65
C LYS A 428 -23.74 -6.54 1.40
N THR A 429 -23.60 -5.23 1.23
CA THR A 429 -22.59 -4.43 1.96
C THR A 429 -22.84 -4.44 3.46
N ILE A 430 -24.09 -4.27 3.90
CA ILE A 430 -24.48 -4.29 5.32
C ILE A 430 -24.12 -5.63 5.95
N GLN A 431 -24.46 -6.74 5.29
CA GLN A 431 -24.14 -8.08 5.77
C GLN A 431 -22.61 -8.30 5.83
N ALA A 432 -21.89 -7.91 4.77
CA ALA A 432 -20.44 -8.02 4.73
C ALA A 432 -19.73 -7.19 5.83
N LEU A 433 -20.31 -6.06 6.25
CA LEU A 433 -19.78 -5.26 7.36
C LEU A 433 -20.06 -5.90 8.73
N ARG A 434 -21.24 -6.50 8.91
CA ARG A 434 -21.62 -7.14 10.19
C ARG A 434 -20.83 -8.42 10.44
N ASP A 435 -20.67 -9.25 9.41
CA ASP A 435 -20.04 -10.56 9.54
C ASP A 435 -18.54 -10.52 9.20
N GLY A 436 -18.04 -9.36 8.77
CA GLY A 436 -16.76 -9.24 8.08
C GLY A 436 -15.55 -9.70 8.89
N LEU A 437 -15.50 -9.44 10.20
CA LEU A 437 -14.38 -9.88 11.04
C LEU A 437 -14.44 -11.38 11.34
N TRP A 438 -15.63 -11.91 11.62
CA TRP A 438 -15.81 -13.35 11.83
C TRP A 438 -15.46 -14.14 10.58
N HIS A 439 -15.92 -13.69 9.42
CA HIS A 439 -15.58 -14.32 8.15
C HIS A 439 -14.06 -14.29 7.87
N ARG A 440 -13.37 -13.19 8.18
CA ARG A 440 -11.90 -13.12 8.06
C ARG A 440 -11.20 -14.10 9.01
N PHE A 441 -11.73 -14.28 10.22
CA PHE A 441 -11.24 -15.29 11.16
C PHE A 441 -11.42 -16.70 10.59
N GLN A 442 -12.62 -17.03 10.10
CA GLN A 442 -12.91 -18.33 9.49
C GLN A 442 -12.00 -18.61 8.29
N GLN A 443 -11.83 -17.64 7.38
CA GLN A 443 -10.91 -17.79 6.24
C GLN A 443 -9.48 -18.13 6.66
N LYS A 444 -8.97 -17.50 7.73
CA LYS A 444 -7.62 -17.79 8.24
C LYS A 444 -7.58 -19.14 8.96
N ALA A 445 -8.64 -19.52 9.68
CA ALA A 445 -8.77 -20.85 10.28
C ALA A 445 -8.82 -21.95 9.22
N ASP A 446 -9.55 -21.76 8.11
CA ASP A 446 -9.61 -22.70 7.00
C ASP A 446 -8.24 -22.94 6.36
N VAL A 447 -7.44 -21.88 6.21
CA VAL A 447 -6.05 -21.99 5.76
C VAL A 447 -5.25 -22.80 6.79
N LEU A 448 -5.32 -22.48 8.08
CA LEU A 448 -4.60 -23.23 9.11
C LEU A 448 -5.00 -24.71 9.15
N HIS A 449 -6.27 -25.02 8.90
CA HIS A 449 -6.78 -26.39 8.78
C HIS A 449 -6.20 -27.07 7.54
N LYS A 450 -6.24 -26.41 6.39
CA LYS A 450 -5.67 -26.90 5.13
C LYS A 450 -4.19 -27.25 5.26
N PHE A 451 -3.43 -26.44 5.99
CA PHE A 451 -2.01 -26.67 6.22
C PHE A 451 -1.74 -27.61 7.41
N GLY A 452 -2.75 -28.05 8.17
CA GLY A 452 -2.59 -29.03 9.24
C GLY A 452 -2.19 -28.48 10.61
N TYR A 453 -2.28 -27.16 10.82
CA TYR A 453 -2.06 -26.54 12.13
C TYR A 453 -3.24 -26.71 13.09
N ILE A 454 -4.44 -26.95 12.55
CA ILE A 454 -5.64 -27.24 13.34
C ILE A 454 -6.38 -28.44 12.74
N THR A 455 -7.11 -29.16 13.59
CA THR A 455 -7.97 -30.28 13.21
C THR A 455 -9.32 -29.80 12.68
N ALA A 456 -10.10 -30.71 12.09
CA ALA A 456 -11.47 -30.41 11.64
C ALA A 456 -12.39 -29.88 12.77
N ASN A 457 -12.06 -30.23 14.02
CA ASN A 457 -12.79 -29.76 15.22
C ASN A 457 -12.24 -28.42 15.76
N SER A 458 -11.43 -27.71 14.97
CA SER A 458 -10.81 -26.42 15.34
C SER A 458 -9.90 -26.50 16.59
N GLN A 459 -9.33 -27.67 16.87
CA GLN A 459 -8.33 -27.85 17.92
C GLN A 459 -6.92 -27.79 17.34
N LEU A 460 -5.96 -27.26 18.09
CA LEU A 460 -4.57 -27.18 17.63
C LEU A 460 -3.96 -28.57 17.50
N THR A 461 -3.21 -28.79 16.42
CA THR A 461 -2.32 -29.93 16.27
C THR A 461 -1.01 -29.68 17.01
N ALA A 462 -0.11 -30.68 17.04
CA ALA A 462 1.25 -30.47 17.52
C ALA A 462 1.94 -29.31 16.79
N ASP A 463 1.69 -29.17 15.49
CA ASP A 463 2.21 -28.05 14.70
C ASP A 463 1.57 -26.72 15.04
N GLY A 464 0.25 -26.70 15.28
CA GLY A 464 -0.44 -25.51 15.77
C GLY A 464 0.09 -25.00 17.11
N GLU A 465 0.48 -25.90 18.02
CA GLU A 465 0.94 -25.56 19.37
C GLU A 465 2.26 -24.80 19.39
N TRP A 466 3.20 -25.11 18.50
CA TRP A 466 4.44 -24.34 18.41
C TRP A 466 4.30 -23.16 17.45
N ALA A 467 3.50 -23.27 16.39
CA ALA A 467 3.28 -22.18 15.43
C ALA A 467 2.64 -20.93 16.08
N ARG A 468 1.76 -21.11 17.09
CA ARG A 468 1.14 -19.97 17.81
C ARG A 468 2.14 -19.09 18.58
N LEU A 469 3.35 -19.59 18.83
CA LEU A 469 4.42 -18.88 19.53
C LEU A 469 5.16 -17.92 18.60
N ILE A 470 5.07 -18.12 17.29
CA ILE A 470 5.66 -17.27 16.26
C ILE A 470 4.68 -16.14 15.92
N ARG A 471 4.93 -14.96 16.47
CA ARG A 471 4.06 -13.76 16.42
C ARG A 471 4.58 -12.66 15.51
N ILE A 472 5.61 -12.97 14.73
CA ILE A 472 6.23 -12.08 13.75
C ILE A 472 5.39 -11.94 12.48
N ASN A 473 5.68 -10.90 11.71
CA ASN A 473 5.11 -10.72 10.37
C ASN A 473 5.50 -11.90 9.48
N HIS A 474 4.62 -12.22 8.52
CA HIS A 474 4.78 -13.38 7.65
C HIS A 474 4.90 -14.71 8.43
N SER A 475 4.12 -14.83 9.50
CA SER A 475 4.14 -15.99 10.40
C SER A 475 3.90 -17.31 9.65
N LEU A 476 3.02 -17.34 8.63
CA LEU A 476 2.73 -18.57 7.90
C LEU A 476 3.95 -19.01 7.08
N LEU A 477 4.61 -18.07 6.40
CA LEU A 477 5.86 -18.36 5.70
C LEU A 477 6.91 -18.96 6.63
N ILE A 478 7.10 -18.38 7.81
CA ILE A 478 8.15 -18.81 8.73
C ILE A 478 7.82 -20.18 9.34
N THR A 479 6.57 -20.43 9.71
CA THR A 479 6.17 -21.74 10.22
C THR A 479 6.27 -22.81 9.13
N GLU A 480 5.91 -22.52 7.88
CA GLU A 480 6.09 -23.47 6.77
C GLU A 480 7.57 -23.75 6.48
N LEU A 481 8.44 -22.74 6.54
CA LEU A 481 9.89 -22.96 6.40
C LEU A 481 10.46 -23.86 7.50
N ILE A 482 10.01 -23.70 8.73
CA ILE A 482 10.40 -24.56 9.86
C ILE A 482 9.89 -25.99 9.63
N ARG A 483 8.62 -26.14 9.22
CA ARG A 483 7.99 -27.44 8.96
C ARG A 483 8.62 -28.21 7.80
N MET A 484 9.11 -27.49 6.80
CA MET A 484 9.89 -28.06 5.68
C MET A 484 11.35 -28.36 6.05
N GLU A 485 11.73 -28.20 7.32
CA GLU A 485 13.10 -28.36 7.83
C GLU A 485 14.14 -27.50 7.08
N ALA A 486 13.71 -26.37 6.50
CA ALA A 486 14.57 -25.50 5.68
C ALA A 486 15.74 -24.87 6.46
N PHE A 487 15.63 -24.85 7.80
CA PHE A 487 16.66 -24.34 8.71
C PHE A 487 17.46 -25.45 9.41
N SER A 488 17.30 -26.71 9.02
CA SER A 488 18.04 -27.81 9.62
C SER A 488 19.54 -27.65 9.37
N GLY A 489 20.34 -27.64 10.45
CA GLY A 489 21.80 -27.45 10.37
C GLY A 489 22.25 -26.08 9.85
N ILE A 490 21.37 -25.08 9.80
CA ILE A 490 21.74 -23.73 9.33
C ILE A 490 22.77 -23.08 10.26
N ALA A 491 23.73 -22.36 9.69
CA ALA A 491 24.67 -21.56 10.46
C ALA A 491 23.96 -20.37 11.16
N PRO A 492 24.36 -19.99 12.38
CA PRO A 492 23.73 -18.88 13.12
C PRO A 492 23.64 -17.56 12.34
N GLY A 493 24.71 -17.19 11.62
CA GLY A 493 24.75 -15.97 10.80
C GLY A 493 23.75 -15.99 9.64
N LEU A 494 23.58 -17.15 8.98
CA LEU A 494 22.63 -17.30 7.88
C LEU A 494 21.18 -17.20 8.37
N LEU A 495 20.86 -17.86 9.50
CA LEU A 495 19.53 -17.76 10.12
C LEU A 495 19.18 -16.30 10.44
N ALA A 496 20.10 -15.59 11.09
CA ALA A 496 19.90 -14.19 11.42
C ALA A 496 19.76 -13.31 10.17
N GLY A 497 20.56 -13.54 9.12
CA GLY A 497 20.44 -12.84 7.84
C GLY A 497 19.07 -13.04 7.20
N VAL A 498 18.53 -14.27 7.19
CA VAL A 498 17.18 -14.54 6.68
C VAL A 498 16.12 -13.82 7.52
N MET A 499 16.20 -13.89 8.85
CA MET A 499 15.25 -13.18 9.72
C MET A 499 15.31 -11.66 9.54
N ALA A 500 16.50 -11.09 9.35
CA ALA A 500 16.70 -9.68 9.04
C ALA A 500 16.05 -9.28 7.70
N SER A 501 16.12 -10.16 6.70
CA SER A 501 15.53 -9.92 5.37
C SER A 501 14.00 -9.81 5.39
N ILE A 502 13.34 -10.45 6.36
CA ILE A 502 11.87 -10.46 6.52
C ILE A 502 11.42 -9.33 7.47
N SER A 503 12.21 -9.03 8.50
CA SER A 503 11.81 -8.18 9.63
C SER A 503 11.98 -6.67 9.41
N HIS A 504 12.62 -6.24 8.32
CA HIS A 504 12.94 -4.83 8.13
C HIS A 504 11.71 -3.91 7.95
N ASP A 505 11.88 -2.62 8.26
CA ASP A 505 10.95 -1.56 7.82
C ASP A 505 11.35 -1.06 6.42
N ASP A 506 10.39 -0.49 5.69
CA ASP A 506 10.56 0.14 4.36
C ASP A 506 11.45 1.42 4.37
N ASP A 507 12.29 1.59 5.38
CA ASP A 507 13.22 2.70 5.51
C ASP A 507 14.47 2.42 4.65
N ARG A 508 14.61 3.14 3.52
CA ARG A 508 15.84 3.16 2.71
C ARG A 508 16.88 4.06 3.39
N PRO A 509 18.18 3.69 3.44
CA PRO A 509 18.98 3.35 2.26
C PRO A 509 19.73 1.99 2.33
N GLY A 510 20.55 1.69 1.33
CA GLY A 510 21.09 0.36 1.04
C GLY A 510 22.41 0.02 1.75
N SER A 511 22.64 -1.28 1.93
CA SER A 511 23.95 -1.82 2.34
C SER A 511 24.79 -2.17 1.11
N TYR A 512 26.10 -1.91 1.17
CA TYR A 512 27.05 -2.28 0.11
C TYR A 512 27.73 -3.62 0.39
N MET A 513 27.30 -4.33 1.43
CA MET A 513 27.92 -5.60 1.80
C MET A 513 27.73 -6.67 0.73
N ARG A 514 28.80 -7.41 0.48
CA ARG A 514 28.77 -8.54 -0.44
C ARG A 514 27.89 -9.64 0.15
N LEU A 515 26.89 -10.06 -0.61
CA LEU A 515 26.04 -11.18 -0.24
C LEU A 515 26.83 -12.50 -0.30
N PRO A 516 26.94 -13.25 0.82
CA PRO A 516 27.53 -14.59 0.80
C PRO A 516 26.70 -15.54 -0.07
N SER A 517 27.36 -16.48 -0.77
CA SER A 517 26.67 -17.45 -1.65
C SER A 517 25.67 -18.32 -0.90
N GLY A 518 26.00 -18.73 0.33
CA GLY A 518 25.10 -19.48 1.21
C GLY A 518 23.81 -18.70 1.51
N LEU A 519 23.94 -17.41 1.85
CA LEU A 519 22.78 -16.55 2.13
C LEU A 519 21.94 -16.29 0.87
N ALA A 520 22.58 -16.07 -0.28
CA ALA A 520 21.88 -15.90 -1.56
C ALA A 520 21.02 -17.13 -1.92
N SER A 521 21.58 -18.33 -1.73
CA SER A 521 20.86 -19.59 -1.95
C SER A 521 19.66 -19.72 -1.01
N MET A 522 19.85 -19.44 0.28
CA MET A 522 18.76 -19.49 1.27
C MET A 522 17.65 -18.48 0.97
N LEU A 523 17.99 -17.23 0.63
CA LEU A 523 16.99 -16.22 0.26
C LEU A 523 16.19 -16.62 -0.99
N THR A 524 16.82 -17.33 -1.93
CA THR A 524 16.14 -17.87 -3.12
C THR A 524 15.14 -18.96 -2.75
N GLN A 525 15.50 -19.87 -1.83
CA GLN A 525 14.56 -20.87 -1.30
C GLN A 525 13.39 -20.21 -0.56
N VAL A 526 13.68 -19.25 0.33
CA VAL A 526 12.66 -18.49 1.07
C VAL A 526 11.72 -17.78 0.11
N ARG A 527 12.23 -17.19 -0.96
CA ARG A 527 11.42 -16.55 -2.01
C ARG A 527 10.50 -17.54 -2.70
N ALA A 528 10.99 -18.73 -3.07
CA ALA A 528 10.18 -19.77 -3.70
C ALA A 528 9.02 -20.22 -2.81
N VAL A 529 9.27 -20.38 -1.50
CA VAL A 529 8.20 -20.72 -0.53
C VAL A 529 7.22 -19.56 -0.41
N ALA A 530 7.69 -18.32 -0.27
CA ALA A 530 6.85 -17.12 -0.21
C ALA A 530 5.94 -16.97 -1.44
N ASP A 531 6.46 -17.21 -2.64
CA ASP A 531 5.67 -17.13 -3.87
C ASP A 531 4.61 -18.24 -3.93
N SER A 532 4.90 -19.44 -3.39
CA SER A 532 3.91 -20.54 -3.31
C SER A 532 2.80 -20.27 -2.29
N LEU A 533 3.07 -19.49 -1.23
CA LEU A 533 2.12 -19.08 -0.21
C LEU A 533 1.35 -17.79 -0.54
N SER A 534 1.68 -17.13 -1.66
CA SER A 534 1.07 -15.85 -2.09
C SER A 534 -0.46 -15.80 -2.11
N PRO A 535 -1.22 -16.90 -2.36
CA PRO A 535 -2.68 -16.86 -2.25
C PRO A 535 -3.21 -16.68 -0.83
N TYR A 536 -2.41 -16.99 0.20
CA TYR A 536 -2.83 -17.02 1.61
C TYR A 536 -2.17 -15.92 2.45
N GLU A 537 -0.94 -15.56 2.12
CA GLU A 537 -0.16 -14.54 2.79
C GLU A 537 0.63 -13.74 1.75
N PRO A 538 0.57 -12.39 1.75
CA PRO A 538 1.33 -11.60 0.79
C PRO A 538 2.84 -11.85 0.97
N PRO A 539 3.60 -12.04 -0.12
CA PRO A 539 5.01 -12.34 -0.01
C PRO A 539 5.78 -11.13 0.56
N PRO A 540 6.73 -11.34 1.50
CA PRO A 540 7.56 -10.26 2.02
C PRO A 540 8.47 -9.68 0.93
N LEU A 541 8.84 -8.41 1.12
CA LEU A 541 9.97 -7.82 0.41
C LEU A 541 11.27 -8.33 1.06
N LEU A 542 11.89 -9.34 0.46
CA LEU A 542 13.15 -9.90 0.96
C LEU A 542 14.32 -8.99 0.59
N ARG A 543 14.85 -8.23 1.55
CA ARG A 543 16.03 -7.38 1.33
C ARG A 543 17.34 -8.13 1.58
N SER A 544 18.04 -8.44 0.50
CA SER A 544 19.34 -9.13 0.56
C SER A 544 20.46 -8.27 1.13
N ASP A 545 20.37 -6.95 0.98
CA ASP A 545 21.39 -6.00 1.43
C ASP A 545 21.45 -5.91 2.97
N VAL A 546 20.29 -5.84 3.63
CA VAL A 546 20.21 -5.88 5.10
C VAL A 546 20.54 -7.26 5.65
N ALA A 547 20.17 -8.32 4.92
CA ALA A 547 20.50 -9.69 5.30
C ALA A 547 22.01 -9.92 5.37
N ALA A 548 22.75 -9.44 4.36
CA ALA A 548 24.22 -9.53 4.32
C ALA A 548 24.88 -8.76 5.48
N LEU A 549 24.33 -7.59 5.83
CA LEU A 549 24.83 -6.78 6.93
C LEU A 549 24.75 -7.54 8.28
N VAL A 550 23.60 -8.14 8.57
CA VAL A 550 23.39 -8.89 9.81
C VAL A 550 24.21 -10.18 9.84
N GLU A 551 24.29 -10.89 8.72
CA GLU A 551 25.12 -12.10 8.60
C GLU A 551 26.59 -11.77 8.86
N SER A 552 27.12 -10.69 8.26
CA SER A 552 28.50 -10.27 8.45
C SER A 552 28.79 -9.81 9.88
N TRP A 553 27.82 -9.19 10.56
CA TRP A 553 27.95 -8.84 11.98
C TRP A 553 28.11 -10.06 12.89
N ILE A 554 27.45 -11.17 12.58
CA ILE A 554 27.60 -12.42 13.34
C ILE A 554 28.82 -13.22 12.87
N GLY A 555 29.02 -13.32 11.56
CA GLY A 555 30.07 -14.14 10.94
C GLY A 555 31.48 -13.61 11.14
N ASN A 556 31.64 -12.32 11.47
CA ASN A 556 32.94 -11.70 11.70
C ASN A 556 33.05 -11.08 13.12
N PRO A 557 33.58 -11.83 14.11
CA PRO A 557 33.79 -11.34 15.48
C PRO A 557 34.77 -10.18 15.62
N GLN A 558 35.58 -9.89 14.59
CA GLN A 558 36.52 -8.76 14.59
C GLN A 558 35.91 -7.47 14.01
N LEU A 559 34.74 -7.57 13.36
CA LEU A 559 34.06 -6.40 12.84
C LEU A 559 33.56 -5.54 14.00
N THR A 560 34.02 -4.29 14.07
CA THR A 560 33.57 -3.32 15.07
C THR A 560 32.32 -2.58 14.60
N TRP A 561 31.53 -2.02 15.53
CA TRP A 561 30.35 -1.22 15.21
C TRP A 561 30.66 -0.08 14.25
N ALA A 562 31.73 0.67 14.52
CA ALA A 562 32.15 1.77 13.68
C ALA A 562 32.49 1.32 12.24
N SER A 563 33.07 0.12 12.07
CA SER A 563 33.33 -0.44 10.75
C SER A 563 32.05 -0.92 10.06
N LEU A 564 31.13 -1.53 10.81
CA LEU A 564 29.81 -1.94 10.32
C LEU A 564 29.04 -0.73 9.77
N VAL A 565 28.92 0.35 10.55
CA VAL A 565 28.19 1.57 10.13
C VAL A 565 28.83 2.20 8.89
N ARG A 566 30.17 2.23 8.78
CA ARG A 566 30.86 2.74 7.58
C ARG A 566 30.63 1.90 6.31
N SER A 567 30.24 0.64 6.46
CA SER A 567 29.99 -0.26 5.32
C SER A 567 28.59 -0.14 4.70
N THR A 568 27.73 0.70 5.29
CA THR A 568 26.36 0.93 4.87
C THR A 568 26.06 2.41 4.72
N SER A 569 25.06 2.75 3.91
CA SER A 569 24.53 4.12 3.86
C SER A 569 23.47 4.38 4.93
N MET A 570 23.08 3.35 5.68
CA MET A 570 22.08 3.46 6.75
C MET A 570 22.61 4.32 7.91
N ALA A 571 21.72 5.09 8.52
CA ALA A 571 22.05 5.76 9.76
C ALA A 571 22.26 4.73 10.87
N GLU A 572 23.14 5.05 11.80
CA GLU A 572 23.54 4.17 12.90
C GLU A 572 22.34 3.66 13.74
N GLY A 573 21.36 4.53 14.03
CA GLY A 573 20.14 4.14 14.74
C GLY A 573 19.24 3.19 13.96
N ASP A 574 19.31 3.20 12.61
CA ASP A 574 18.58 2.25 11.77
C ASP A 574 19.26 0.87 11.76
N VAL A 575 20.61 0.84 11.76
CA VAL A 575 21.38 -0.40 11.92
C VAL A 575 21.09 -1.04 13.28
N TYR A 576 21.06 -0.25 14.35
CA TYR A 576 20.69 -0.73 15.67
C TYR A 576 19.28 -1.33 15.69
N ARG A 577 18.29 -0.61 15.12
CA ARG A 577 16.89 -1.07 15.10
C ARG A 577 16.73 -2.38 14.31
N LEU A 578 17.43 -2.51 13.19
CA LEU A 578 17.47 -3.73 12.39
C LEU A 578 17.98 -4.92 13.22
N LEU A 579 19.10 -4.75 13.91
CA LEU A 579 19.70 -5.81 14.74
C LEU A 579 18.83 -6.13 15.96
N ALA A 580 18.30 -5.12 16.66
CA ALA A 580 17.42 -5.31 17.81
C ALA A 580 16.12 -6.06 17.43
N ARG A 581 15.52 -5.75 16.28
CA ARG A 581 14.35 -6.49 15.79
C ARG A 581 14.70 -7.91 15.35
N THR A 582 15.87 -8.09 14.75
CA THR A 582 16.35 -9.44 14.41
C THR A 582 16.54 -10.28 15.68
N LEU A 583 17.04 -9.69 16.77
CA LEU A 583 17.10 -10.35 18.08
C LEU A 583 15.71 -10.75 18.61
N GLU A 584 14.70 -9.89 18.45
CA GLU A 584 13.32 -10.21 18.84
C GLU A 584 12.79 -11.43 18.06
N PHE A 585 13.04 -11.48 16.75
CA PHE A 585 12.64 -12.60 15.89
C PHE A 585 13.35 -13.90 16.31
N LEU A 586 14.66 -13.83 16.51
CA LEU A 586 15.45 -14.97 16.98
C LEU A 586 15.00 -15.44 18.38
N SER A 587 14.59 -14.52 19.25
CA SER A 587 14.07 -14.86 20.59
C SER A 587 12.77 -15.67 20.51
N GLN A 588 11.92 -15.43 19.51
CA GLN A 588 10.70 -16.23 19.31
C GLN A 588 11.04 -17.64 18.80
N ILE A 589 12.04 -17.77 17.92
CA ILE A 589 12.54 -19.06 17.45
C ILE A 589 13.21 -19.84 18.61
N TYR A 590 14.00 -19.17 19.44
CA TYR A 590 14.58 -19.76 20.65
C TYR A 590 13.51 -20.33 21.60
N GLY A 591 12.34 -19.68 21.66
CA GLY A 591 11.18 -20.17 22.42
C GLY A 591 10.67 -21.56 21.99
N LEU A 592 11.06 -22.05 20.80
CA LEU A 592 10.65 -23.36 20.28
C LEU A 592 11.48 -24.54 20.81
N LYS A 593 12.32 -24.34 21.83
CA LYS A 593 13.27 -25.33 22.39
C LYS A 593 12.69 -26.72 22.66
N VAL A 594 11.42 -26.81 23.06
CA VAL A 594 10.75 -28.09 23.34
C VAL A 594 10.50 -28.89 22.07
N THR A 595 10.14 -28.22 20.97
CA THR A 595 9.74 -28.85 19.70
C THR A 595 10.88 -28.92 18.67
N HIS A 596 11.73 -27.90 18.64
CA HIS A 596 12.79 -27.72 17.64
C HIS A 596 14.11 -27.33 18.32
N PRO A 597 14.70 -28.23 19.15
CA PRO A 597 15.85 -27.90 19.99
C PRO A 597 17.07 -27.44 19.18
N GLY A 598 17.39 -28.11 18.07
CA GLY A 598 18.54 -27.74 17.23
C GLY A 598 18.41 -26.33 16.61
N LEU A 599 17.21 -25.97 16.14
CA LEU A 599 16.95 -24.64 15.62
C LEU A 599 16.99 -23.58 16.74
N ALA A 600 16.43 -23.91 17.91
CA ALA A 600 16.47 -23.03 19.08
C ALA A 600 17.92 -22.76 19.54
N ASP A 601 18.78 -23.78 19.56
CA ASP A 601 20.19 -23.64 19.92
C ASP A 601 20.95 -22.77 18.91
N THR A 602 20.68 -22.95 17.60
CA THR A 602 21.23 -22.06 16.56
C THR A 602 20.77 -20.61 16.73
N ALA A 603 19.47 -20.39 17.01
CA ALA A 603 18.93 -19.07 17.27
C ALA A 603 19.56 -18.44 18.52
N HIS A 604 19.75 -19.22 19.58
CA HIS A 604 20.42 -18.76 20.79
C HIS A 604 21.87 -18.34 20.53
N SER A 605 22.62 -19.17 19.79
CA SER A 605 23.99 -18.87 19.39
C SER A 605 24.06 -17.56 18.58
N ALA A 606 23.17 -17.37 17.61
CA ALA A 606 23.05 -16.13 16.86
C ALA A 606 22.77 -14.92 17.77
N MET A 607 21.86 -15.05 18.74
CA MET A 607 21.55 -13.98 19.69
C MET A 607 22.75 -13.59 20.55
N VAL A 608 23.50 -14.58 21.07
CA VAL A 608 24.68 -14.32 21.91
C VAL A 608 25.77 -13.61 21.12
N THR A 609 26.07 -14.08 19.89
CA THR A 609 27.09 -13.44 19.04
C THR A 609 26.67 -12.06 18.56
N MET A 610 25.37 -11.85 18.31
CA MET A 610 24.84 -10.56 17.85
C MET A 610 24.88 -9.49 18.95
N ARG A 611 24.68 -9.87 20.23
CA ARG A 611 24.71 -8.95 21.39
C ARG A 611 26.16 -8.60 21.77
N ARG A 612 26.78 -7.68 21.04
CA ARG A 612 28.09 -7.07 21.36
C ARG A 612 28.11 -5.57 21.11
N GLU A 613 29.06 -4.88 21.75
CA GLU A 613 29.22 -3.42 21.69
C GLU A 613 27.90 -2.68 22.00
N VAL A 614 27.43 -1.83 21.09
CA VAL A 614 26.24 -0.98 21.26
C VAL A 614 24.97 -1.77 21.63
N LEU A 615 24.86 -3.02 21.17
CA LEU A 615 23.71 -3.88 21.49
C LEU A 615 23.74 -4.47 22.91
N GLN A 616 24.87 -4.38 23.63
CA GLN A 616 24.95 -4.80 25.04
C GLN A 616 24.58 -3.68 26.01
N GLU A 617 24.68 -2.42 25.57
CA GLU A 617 24.49 -1.25 26.43
C GLU A 617 23.02 -1.01 26.79
N LEU A 618 22.10 -1.59 26.02
CA LEU A 618 20.67 -1.43 26.18
C LEU A 618 20.03 -2.80 26.44
N PRO A 619 19.05 -2.87 27.36
CA PRO A 619 18.47 -4.12 27.85
C PRO A 619 17.75 -4.95 26.79
#